data_AF-A0A962VI78-F1
#
_entry.id   AF-A0A962VI78-F1
#
_cell.length_a   1.000
_cell.length_b   1.000
_cell.length_c   1.000
_cell.angle_alpha   90.00
_cell.angle_beta   90.00
_cell.angle_gamma   90.00
#
_symmetry.space_group_name_H-M   'P 1'
#
loop_
_entity.id
_entity.type
_entity.pdbx_description
1 polymer ?
#
loop_
_entity_poly.entity_id
_entity_poly.type
_entity_poly.pdbx_seq_one_letter_code
_entity_poly.pdbx_strand_id
1 'polypeptide(L)'
;MAKIFVSYSHHQGDWVLNRLAPCLKAGGAEVLIDVERFKFGKALIGQMDATQDQAEIHMLILSEDYLRSDYCLHEMNRALALDPDFERGIVIPVMRKTCTLPDTVKRPNPLYADLRQDRQPKPWATLLEQCGAVLGTSVPDWLAARNDIVRYLKRGQSVNLVVDNGVDWRPLLNHIASDHLVTLARVDLQDPATASRRGLLAEILSHLGLKTQVPPEPEDLVTFRHTLLDASPSTFHLALTHCDMVPYSYKNDINLFAALRHLIMDKRKLVLLAQSRKPFAALLPQDHPLSEIDLKTVQLQAYP
;
A
#
# COMPACT_ATOMS: atom_id res chain seq x y z
N MET A 1 10.47 15.71 0.49
CA MET A 1 9.67 14.73 -0.29
C MET A 1 9.85 15.11 -1.74
N ALA A 2 10.47 14.24 -2.54
CA ALA A 2 10.68 14.53 -3.96
C ALA A 2 9.35 14.56 -4.71
N LYS A 3 9.17 15.53 -5.58
CA LYS A 3 8.01 15.62 -6.49
C LYS A 3 8.38 15.04 -7.85
N ILE A 4 7.72 13.97 -8.24
CA ILE A 4 8.08 13.18 -9.42
C ILE A 4 6.95 13.27 -10.43
N PHE A 5 7.21 13.90 -11.57
CA PHE A 5 6.32 13.83 -12.72
C PHE A 5 6.56 12.53 -13.48
N VAL A 6 5.52 11.73 -13.68
CA VAL A 6 5.62 10.50 -14.46
C VAL A 6 4.90 10.70 -15.78
N SER A 7 5.68 10.84 -16.86
CA SER A 7 5.15 10.85 -18.23
C SER A 7 5.10 9.44 -18.76
N TYR A 8 3.94 9.00 -19.22
CA TYR A 8 3.72 7.65 -19.72
C TYR A 8 2.61 7.62 -20.79
N SER A 9 2.64 6.61 -21.66
CA SER A 9 1.52 6.34 -22.56
C SER A 9 0.37 5.69 -21.80
N HIS A 10 -0.88 6.06 -22.08
CA HIS A 10 -2.07 5.43 -21.48
C HIS A 10 -2.11 3.90 -21.63
N HIS A 11 -1.47 3.35 -22.67
CA HIS A 11 -1.29 1.90 -22.86
C HIS A 11 -0.41 1.22 -21.78
N GLN A 12 0.29 2.01 -20.97
CA GLN A 12 1.10 1.59 -19.83
C GLN A 12 0.47 1.99 -18.49
N GLY A 13 -0.73 2.59 -18.50
CA GLY A 13 -1.37 3.15 -17.31
C GLY A 13 -1.58 2.14 -16.21
N ASP A 14 -2.01 0.92 -16.52
CA ASP A 14 -2.15 -0.14 -15.49
C ASP A 14 -0.83 -0.38 -14.75
N TRP A 15 0.29 -0.49 -15.47
CA TRP A 15 1.59 -0.71 -14.85
C TRP A 15 2.05 0.51 -14.03
N VAL A 16 1.82 1.72 -14.52
CA VAL A 16 2.19 2.95 -13.80
C VAL A 16 1.36 3.11 -12.53
N LEU A 17 0.03 3.01 -12.64
CA LEU A 17 -0.92 3.26 -11.55
C LEU A 17 -0.92 2.14 -10.51
N ASN A 18 -0.77 0.88 -10.92
CA ASN A 18 -0.87 -0.26 -10.01
C ASN A 18 0.48 -0.82 -9.56
N ARG A 19 1.62 -0.32 -10.06
CA ARG A 19 2.95 -0.82 -9.69
C ARG A 19 3.93 0.30 -9.37
N LEU A 20 4.23 1.17 -10.33
CA LEU A 20 5.25 2.22 -10.14
C LEU A 20 4.82 3.29 -9.13
N ALA A 21 3.70 3.95 -9.36
CA ALA A 21 3.24 5.07 -8.53
C ALA A 21 3.01 4.66 -7.06
N PRO A 22 2.38 3.51 -6.75
CA PRO A 22 2.23 3.05 -5.37
C PRO A 22 3.56 2.84 -4.66
N CYS A 23 4.57 2.30 -5.34
CA CYS A 23 5.90 2.09 -4.77
C CYS A 23 6.64 3.40 -4.51
N LEU A 24 6.56 4.38 -5.42
CA LEU A 24 7.12 5.72 -5.22
C LEU A 24 6.42 6.45 -4.05
N LYS A 25 5.08 6.46 -4.04
CA LYS A 25 4.27 7.04 -2.95
C LYS A 25 4.59 6.38 -1.61
N ALA A 26 4.68 5.04 -1.59
CA ALA A 26 5.03 4.28 -0.40
C ALA A 26 6.47 4.52 0.08
N GLY A 27 7.38 4.82 -0.85
CA GLY A 27 8.74 5.25 -0.53
C GLY A 27 8.85 6.71 -0.09
N GLY A 28 7.73 7.45 0.01
CA GLY A 28 7.69 8.81 0.52
C GLY A 28 7.81 9.92 -0.55
N ALA A 29 7.67 9.59 -1.83
CA ALA A 29 7.64 10.58 -2.92
C ALA A 29 6.22 11.09 -3.21
N GLU A 30 6.10 12.33 -3.70
CA GLU A 30 4.86 12.84 -4.27
C GLU A 30 4.85 12.55 -5.77
N VAL A 31 3.94 11.69 -6.22
CA VAL A 31 3.81 11.34 -7.63
C VAL A 31 2.78 12.25 -8.29
N LEU A 32 3.21 12.95 -9.35
CA LEU A 32 2.40 13.80 -10.19
C LEU A 32 2.08 13.05 -11.50
N ILE A 33 0.82 12.65 -11.64
CA ILE A 33 0.29 11.96 -12.84
C ILE A 33 -1.00 12.61 -13.30
N ASP A 34 -1.26 12.44 -14.60
CA ASP A 34 -2.38 12.99 -15.35
C ASP A 34 -3.76 12.61 -14.78
N VAL A 35 -3.98 11.34 -14.43
CA VAL A 35 -5.33 10.84 -14.05
C VAL A 35 -5.86 11.45 -12.74
N GLU A 36 -4.98 11.97 -11.86
CA GLU A 36 -5.36 12.35 -10.50
C GLU A 36 -5.72 13.84 -10.32
N ARG A 37 -5.49 14.73 -11.32
CA ARG A 37 -5.52 16.19 -11.08
C ARG A 37 -6.32 17.07 -12.07
N PHE A 38 -7.04 16.53 -13.04
CA PHE A 38 -7.74 17.39 -14.01
C PHE A 38 -9.07 17.95 -13.49
N LYS A 39 -9.23 19.27 -13.62
CA LYS A 39 -10.51 19.95 -13.45
C LYS A 39 -11.21 20.05 -14.81
N PHE A 40 -12.46 19.62 -14.86
CA PHE A 40 -13.32 19.82 -16.03
C PHE A 40 -13.42 21.32 -16.38
N GLY A 41 -13.35 21.66 -17.67
CA GLY A 41 -13.50 23.04 -18.17
C GLY A 41 -12.21 23.85 -18.39
N LYS A 42 -11.02 23.24 -18.24
CA LYS A 42 -9.73 23.86 -18.57
C LYS A 42 -9.01 23.08 -19.68
N ALA A 43 -8.18 23.77 -20.47
CA ALA A 43 -7.36 23.12 -21.50
C ALA A 43 -6.43 22.08 -20.85
N LEU A 44 -6.44 20.86 -21.40
CA LEU A 44 -5.70 19.71 -20.86
C LEU A 44 -4.19 19.99 -20.84
N ILE A 45 -3.64 20.47 -21.96
CA ILE A 45 -2.21 20.76 -22.13
C ILE A 45 -1.70 21.78 -21.08
N GLY A 46 -2.42 22.89 -20.88
CA GLY A 46 -2.00 23.92 -19.92
C GLY A 46 -2.04 23.48 -18.45
N GLN A 47 -2.92 22.54 -18.09
CA GLN A 47 -2.93 21.95 -16.74
C GLN A 47 -1.76 20.99 -16.52
N MET A 48 -1.39 20.24 -17.57
CA MET A 48 -0.30 19.28 -17.50
C MET A 48 1.06 19.95 -17.49
N ASP A 49 1.26 20.96 -18.32
CA ASP A 49 2.45 21.82 -18.31
C ASP A 49 2.69 22.40 -16.91
N ALA A 50 1.67 23.00 -16.30
CA ALA A 50 1.75 23.56 -14.95
C ALA A 50 1.98 22.48 -13.86
N THR A 51 1.60 21.23 -14.11
CA THR A 51 1.85 20.12 -13.20
C THR A 51 3.29 19.61 -13.34
N GLN A 52 3.79 19.51 -14.57
CA GLN A 52 5.17 19.17 -14.88
C GLN A 52 6.14 20.19 -14.27
N ASP A 53 5.82 21.48 -14.34
CA ASP A 53 6.66 22.56 -13.80
C ASP A 53 6.81 22.54 -12.26
N GLN A 54 5.99 21.77 -11.55
CA GLN A 54 6.08 21.56 -10.10
C GLN A 54 7.01 20.41 -9.70
N ALA A 55 7.46 19.60 -10.67
CA ALA A 55 8.27 18.43 -10.40
C ALA A 55 9.75 18.76 -10.27
N GLU A 56 10.40 18.02 -9.38
CA GLU A 56 11.86 18.03 -9.19
C GLU A 56 12.52 16.96 -10.07
N ILE A 57 11.78 15.89 -10.38
CA ILE A 57 12.22 14.76 -11.21
C ILE A 57 11.17 14.47 -12.28
N HIS A 58 11.61 14.24 -13.51
CA HIS A 58 10.82 13.86 -14.67
C HIS A 58 11.14 12.42 -15.08
N MET A 59 10.21 11.51 -14.81
CA MET A 59 10.34 10.11 -15.16
C MET A 59 9.63 9.84 -16.49
N LEU A 60 10.38 9.31 -17.46
CA LEU A 60 9.87 9.05 -18.81
C LEU A 60 9.69 7.54 -19.00
N ILE A 61 8.44 7.06 -19.06
CA ILE A 61 8.14 5.63 -19.21
C ILE A 61 8.12 5.28 -20.70
N LEU A 62 9.29 4.89 -21.22
CA LEU A 62 9.51 4.74 -22.65
C LEU A 62 8.90 3.44 -23.20
N SER A 63 8.25 3.59 -24.35
CA SER A 63 7.72 2.53 -25.20
C SER A 63 7.47 3.06 -26.62
N GLU A 64 7.18 2.18 -27.57
CA GLU A 64 6.76 2.61 -28.92
C GLU A 64 5.48 3.46 -28.89
N ASP A 65 4.53 3.13 -28.01
CA ASP A 65 3.28 3.88 -27.86
C ASP A 65 3.53 5.27 -27.27
N TYR A 66 4.50 5.40 -26.37
CA TYR A 66 4.96 6.69 -25.83
C TYR A 66 5.53 7.56 -26.95
N LEU A 67 6.43 6.99 -27.77
CA LEU A 67 7.14 7.72 -28.82
C LEU A 67 6.26 8.10 -30.01
N ARG A 68 5.06 7.53 -30.12
CA ARG A 68 4.04 7.89 -31.13
C ARG A 68 3.02 8.90 -30.63
N SER A 69 3.03 9.22 -29.34
CA SER A 69 2.09 10.17 -28.74
C SER A 69 2.67 11.57 -28.80
N ASP A 70 2.09 12.44 -29.63
CA ASP A 70 2.48 13.86 -29.71
C ASP A 70 2.54 14.53 -28.34
N TYR A 71 1.58 14.13 -27.49
CA TYR A 71 1.47 14.63 -26.13
C TYR A 71 2.64 14.17 -25.24
N CYS A 72 3.01 12.88 -25.27
CA CYS A 72 4.16 12.37 -24.52
C CYS A 72 5.49 12.92 -25.06
N LEU A 73 5.59 13.16 -26.39
CA LEU A 73 6.76 13.78 -27.00
C LEU A 73 6.92 15.23 -26.56
N HIS A 74 5.83 15.99 -26.43
CA HIS A 74 5.85 17.35 -25.88
C HIS A 74 6.40 17.35 -24.44
N GLU A 75 5.89 16.50 -23.56
CA GLU A 75 6.38 16.38 -22.17
C GLU A 75 7.84 15.96 -22.10
N MET A 76 8.25 14.98 -22.93
CA MET A 76 9.63 14.54 -23.05
C MET A 76 10.55 15.69 -23.45
N ASN A 77 10.20 16.43 -24.50
CA ASN A 77 11.02 17.52 -25.00
C ASN A 77 11.17 18.63 -23.95
N ARG A 78 10.12 18.92 -23.18
CA ARG A 78 10.20 19.84 -22.04
C ARG A 78 11.14 19.34 -20.96
N ALA A 79 11.03 18.06 -20.58
CA ALA A 79 11.90 17.45 -19.58
C ALA A 79 13.37 17.49 -20.03
N LEU A 80 13.66 17.08 -21.26
CA LEU A 80 15.00 17.11 -21.84
C LEU A 80 15.56 18.54 -21.94
N ALA A 81 14.72 19.56 -22.19
CA ALA A 81 15.20 20.95 -22.19
C ALA A 81 15.72 21.41 -20.81
N LEU A 82 15.28 20.76 -19.71
CA LEU A 82 15.75 21.06 -18.36
C LEU A 82 17.06 20.33 -18.00
N ASP A 83 17.36 19.22 -18.68
CA ASP A 83 18.52 18.36 -18.43
C ASP A 83 19.01 17.69 -19.74
N PRO A 84 19.47 18.48 -20.72
CA PRO A 84 19.71 18.00 -22.09
C PRO A 84 20.79 16.92 -22.17
N ASP A 85 21.77 16.98 -21.27
CA ASP A 85 22.90 16.06 -21.19
C ASP A 85 22.79 15.08 -20.00
N PHE A 86 21.64 15.04 -19.31
CA PHE A 86 21.39 14.19 -18.13
C PHE A 86 22.39 14.40 -16.97
N GLU A 87 23.12 15.52 -16.94
CA GLU A 87 24.14 15.81 -15.92
C GLU A 87 23.52 16.07 -14.54
N ARG A 88 22.29 16.59 -14.51
CA ARG A 88 21.60 16.91 -13.26
C ARG A 88 20.89 15.69 -12.68
N GLY A 89 20.66 14.65 -13.49
CA GLY A 89 19.94 13.43 -13.08
C GLY A 89 18.47 13.68 -12.77
N ILE A 90 17.88 14.77 -13.27
CA ILE A 90 16.47 15.10 -13.00
C ILE A 90 15.54 14.53 -14.06
N VAL A 91 16.06 14.05 -15.18
CA VAL A 91 15.30 13.27 -16.18
C VAL A 91 15.71 11.82 -16.08
N ILE A 92 14.75 10.93 -15.77
CA ILE A 92 15.00 9.50 -15.59
C ILE A 92 14.25 8.71 -16.66
N PRO A 93 14.95 8.23 -17.71
CA PRO A 93 14.36 7.31 -18.67
C PRO A 93 14.13 5.93 -18.03
N VAL A 94 12.93 5.39 -18.18
CA VAL A 94 12.56 4.05 -17.71
C VAL A 94 12.12 3.21 -18.90
N MET A 95 12.81 2.10 -19.14
CA MET A 95 12.50 1.17 -20.22
C MET A 95 11.60 0.06 -19.68
N ARG A 96 10.30 0.10 -20.01
CA ARG A 96 9.36 -0.97 -19.62
C ARG A 96 9.08 -1.98 -20.73
N LYS A 97 9.06 -1.51 -21.98
CA LYS A 97 8.93 -2.33 -23.19
C LYS A 97 10.08 -1.96 -24.11
N THR A 98 10.67 -2.95 -24.79
CA THR A 98 11.71 -2.67 -25.78
C THR A 98 11.14 -1.72 -26.85
N CYS A 99 11.86 -0.63 -27.12
CA CYS A 99 11.53 0.34 -28.15
C CYS A 99 12.81 0.94 -28.74
N THR A 100 12.69 1.54 -29.92
CA THR A 100 13.80 2.27 -30.53
C THR A 100 13.87 3.67 -29.95
N LEU A 101 14.88 3.93 -29.11
CA LEU A 101 15.08 5.26 -28.52
C LEU A 101 15.37 6.33 -29.61
N PRO A 102 14.80 7.53 -29.50
CA PRO A 102 15.14 8.64 -30.38
C PRO A 102 16.57 9.13 -30.09
N ASP A 103 17.20 9.78 -31.07
CA ASP A 103 18.59 10.25 -30.94
C ASP A 103 18.79 11.24 -29.79
N THR A 104 17.75 12.02 -29.47
CA THR A 104 17.70 12.96 -28.33
C THR A 104 17.82 12.28 -26.98
N VAL A 105 17.47 11.00 -26.87
CA VAL A 105 17.68 10.20 -25.65
C VAL A 105 18.93 9.32 -25.81
N LYS A 106 19.31 8.90 -27.02
CA LYS A 106 20.50 8.05 -27.24
C LYS A 106 21.83 8.78 -27.05
N ARG A 107 21.91 10.09 -27.32
CA ARG A 107 23.14 10.90 -27.22
C ARG A 107 22.87 11.92 -26.13
N PRO A 108 23.29 11.69 -24.87
CA PRO A 108 24.67 11.34 -24.45
C PRO A 108 24.90 9.90 -23.93
N ASN A 109 24.07 8.93 -24.32
CA ASN A 109 24.05 7.56 -23.77
C ASN A 109 23.71 7.51 -22.27
N PRO A 110 22.58 8.11 -21.84
CA PRO A 110 22.14 8.05 -20.45
C PRO A 110 21.82 6.61 -20.05
N LEU A 111 22.15 6.27 -18.81
CA LEU A 111 21.67 5.04 -18.19
C LEU A 111 20.15 5.17 -18.00
N TYR A 112 19.40 4.21 -18.52
CA TYR A 112 17.97 4.08 -18.26
C TYR A 112 17.71 3.00 -17.23
N ALA A 113 16.67 3.17 -16.42
CA ALA A 113 16.19 2.11 -15.54
C ALA A 113 15.49 1.04 -16.38
N ASP A 114 16.12 -0.14 -16.52
CA ASP A 114 15.53 -1.26 -17.25
C ASP A 114 14.57 -2.05 -16.36
N LEU A 115 13.27 -1.80 -16.54
CA LEU A 115 12.18 -2.49 -15.85
C LEU A 115 11.40 -3.40 -16.79
N ARG A 116 12.00 -3.87 -17.89
CA ARG A 116 11.39 -4.92 -18.74
C ARG A 116 11.15 -6.20 -17.95
N GLN A 117 12.06 -6.52 -17.05
CA GLN A 117 11.96 -7.60 -16.07
C GLN A 117 11.68 -7.05 -14.66
N ASP A 118 10.49 -6.45 -14.48
CA ASP A 118 10.10 -5.73 -13.26
C ASP A 118 9.94 -6.59 -11.98
N ARG A 119 10.26 -7.89 -12.05
CA ARG A 119 10.43 -8.77 -10.89
C ARG A 119 11.86 -8.76 -10.33
N GLN A 120 12.82 -8.19 -11.06
CA GLN A 120 14.19 -8.05 -10.57
C GLN A 120 14.25 -6.87 -9.58
N PRO A 121 14.83 -7.05 -8.38
CA PRO A 121 14.83 -5.99 -7.37
C PRO A 121 15.85 -4.88 -7.65
N LYS A 122 16.99 -5.18 -8.25
CA LYS A 122 18.09 -4.21 -8.42
C LYS A 122 17.70 -2.95 -9.23
N PRO A 123 17.07 -3.06 -10.42
CA PRO A 123 16.69 -1.87 -11.18
C PRO A 123 15.68 -0.98 -10.43
N TRP A 124 14.78 -1.58 -9.64
CA TRP A 124 13.87 -0.84 -8.78
C TRP A 124 14.58 -0.10 -7.65
N ALA A 125 15.56 -0.75 -7.00
CA ALA A 125 16.32 -0.13 -5.93
C ALA A 125 17.06 1.11 -6.42
N THR A 126 17.75 1.02 -7.55
CA THR A 126 18.44 2.17 -8.18
C THR A 126 17.46 3.28 -8.56
N LEU A 127 16.29 2.92 -9.13
CA LEU A 127 15.26 3.90 -9.49
C LEU A 127 14.72 4.65 -8.26
N LEU A 128 14.39 3.92 -7.19
CA LEU A 128 13.89 4.50 -5.94
C LEU A 128 14.93 5.39 -5.26
N GLU A 129 16.19 4.95 -5.23
CA GLU A 129 17.30 5.72 -4.68
C GLU A 129 17.47 7.06 -5.42
N GLN A 130 17.47 7.04 -6.76
CA GLN A 130 17.51 8.27 -7.57
C GLN A 130 16.31 9.18 -7.32
N CYS A 131 15.16 8.60 -6.96
CA CYS A 131 13.95 9.34 -6.60
C CYS A 131 13.93 9.82 -5.14
N GLY A 132 14.96 9.52 -4.33
CA GLY A 132 14.97 9.79 -2.89
C GLY A 132 13.88 9.04 -2.12
N ALA A 133 13.42 7.91 -2.65
CA ALA A 133 12.32 7.12 -2.10
C ALA A 133 12.86 5.84 -1.44
N VAL A 134 12.33 5.49 -0.26
CA VAL A 134 12.81 4.35 0.54
C VAL A 134 11.64 3.50 1.02
N LEU A 135 11.54 2.26 0.53
CA LEU A 135 10.49 1.31 0.94
C LEU A 135 10.86 0.46 2.17
N GLY A 136 12.16 0.35 2.47
CA GLY A 136 12.68 -0.60 3.48
C GLY A 136 12.61 -2.07 3.05
N THR A 137 12.03 -2.38 1.89
CA THR A 137 11.91 -3.73 1.30
C THR A 137 12.09 -3.64 -0.22
N SER A 138 12.23 -4.77 -0.90
CA SER A 138 12.27 -4.79 -2.37
C SER A 138 10.89 -4.45 -2.95
N VAL A 139 10.86 -3.75 -4.09
CA VAL A 139 9.59 -3.49 -4.80
C VAL A 139 8.86 -4.78 -5.17
N PRO A 140 9.52 -5.82 -5.73
CA PRO A 140 8.85 -7.09 -6.00
C PRO A 140 8.17 -7.70 -4.77
N ASP A 141 8.84 -7.70 -3.61
CA ASP A 141 8.29 -8.27 -2.37
C ASP A 141 7.14 -7.43 -1.83
N TRP A 142 7.27 -6.10 -1.87
CA TRP A 142 6.19 -5.19 -1.50
C TRP A 142 4.94 -5.40 -2.34
N LEU A 143 5.09 -5.50 -3.67
CA LEU A 143 3.99 -5.72 -4.60
C LEU A 143 3.39 -7.12 -4.42
N ALA A 144 4.20 -8.15 -4.17
CA ALA A 144 3.75 -9.50 -3.90
C ALA A 144 2.92 -9.54 -2.60
N ALA A 145 3.44 -8.96 -1.51
CA ALA A 145 2.75 -8.88 -0.23
C ALA A 145 1.40 -8.16 -0.35
N ARG A 146 1.37 -7.00 -1.02
CA ARG A 146 0.14 -6.28 -1.33
C ARG A 146 -0.88 -7.17 -2.03
N ASN A 147 -0.48 -7.77 -3.15
CA ASN A 147 -1.37 -8.56 -3.99
C ASN A 147 -1.91 -9.78 -3.24
N ASP A 148 -1.08 -10.42 -2.43
CA ASP A 148 -1.48 -11.55 -1.59
C ASP A 148 -2.46 -11.15 -0.51
N ILE A 149 -2.18 -10.07 0.24
CA ILE A 149 -3.09 -9.54 1.25
C ILE A 149 -4.46 -9.23 0.61
N VAL A 150 -4.48 -8.45 -0.47
CA VAL A 150 -5.72 -8.07 -1.15
C VAL A 150 -6.48 -9.30 -1.64
N ARG A 151 -5.78 -10.27 -2.23
CA ARG A 151 -6.38 -11.52 -2.71
C ARG A 151 -7.02 -12.31 -1.57
N TYR A 152 -6.34 -12.48 -0.44
CA TYR A 152 -6.86 -13.23 0.70
C TYR A 152 -8.05 -12.52 1.35
N LEU A 153 -7.93 -11.22 1.63
CA LEU A 153 -8.99 -10.45 2.27
C LEU A 153 -10.27 -10.39 1.41
N LYS A 154 -10.15 -10.24 0.07
CA LYS A 154 -11.30 -10.27 -0.85
C LYS A 154 -11.98 -11.64 -0.90
N ARG A 155 -11.27 -12.72 -0.57
CA ARG A 155 -11.82 -14.09 -0.47
C ARG A 155 -12.37 -14.42 0.91
N GLY A 156 -12.41 -13.44 1.82
CA GLY A 156 -12.84 -13.65 3.20
C GLY A 156 -11.83 -14.41 4.06
N GLN A 157 -10.57 -14.47 3.65
CA GLN A 157 -9.50 -15.16 4.37
C GLN A 157 -8.72 -14.14 5.21
N SER A 158 -8.53 -14.44 6.50
CA SER A 158 -7.74 -13.60 7.39
C SER A 158 -6.25 -13.75 7.10
N VAL A 159 -5.48 -12.70 7.35
CA VAL A 159 -4.07 -12.58 7.00
C VAL A 159 -3.26 -12.14 8.22
N ASN A 160 -2.11 -12.75 8.42
CA ASN A 160 -1.07 -12.22 9.30
C ASN A 160 0.05 -11.61 8.45
N LEU A 161 0.18 -10.28 8.49
CA LEU A 161 1.28 -9.55 7.89
C LEU A 161 2.45 -9.50 8.89
N VAL A 162 3.48 -10.30 8.65
CA VAL A 162 4.71 -10.32 9.45
C VAL A 162 5.73 -9.39 8.82
N VAL A 163 6.22 -8.43 9.59
CA VAL A 163 7.08 -7.35 9.07
C VAL A 163 8.41 -7.32 9.81
N ASP A 164 9.51 -7.40 9.07
CA ASP A 164 10.86 -7.27 9.62
C ASP A 164 11.15 -5.86 10.16
N ASN A 165 12.12 -5.79 11.06
CA ASN A 165 12.59 -4.51 11.60
C ASN A 165 13.13 -3.62 10.46
N GLY A 166 12.84 -2.32 10.53
CA GLY A 166 13.29 -1.35 9.52
C GLY A 166 12.39 -1.20 8.29
N VAL A 167 11.43 -2.11 8.09
CA VAL A 167 10.44 -1.97 7.01
C VAL A 167 9.27 -1.09 7.45
N ASP A 168 8.95 -0.05 6.68
CA ASP A 168 7.74 0.74 6.88
C ASP A 168 6.54 0.06 6.18
N TRP A 169 5.73 -0.64 6.98
CA TRP A 169 4.53 -1.31 6.50
C TRP A 169 3.32 -0.38 6.39
N ARG A 170 3.35 0.82 7.00
CA ARG A 170 2.17 1.71 7.03
C ARG A 170 1.72 2.12 5.62
N PRO A 171 2.62 2.49 4.69
CA PRO A 171 2.21 2.82 3.33
C PRO A 171 1.55 1.65 2.59
N LEU A 172 1.96 0.40 2.86
CA LEU A 172 1.30 -0.79 2.30
C LEU A 172 -0.16 -0.87 2.75
N LEU A 173 -0.44 -0.74 4.05
CA LEU A 173 -1.82 -0.76 4.55
C LEU A 173 -2.62 0.46 4.11
N ASN A 174 -2.01 1.64 4.03
CA ASN A 174 -2.64 2.85 3.49
C ASN A 174 -3.11 2.62 2.04
N HIS A 175 -2.24 2.06 1.20
CA HIS A 175 -2.55 1.78 -0.20
C HIS A 175 -3.62 0.70 -0.36
N ILE A 176 -3.58 -0.38 0.44
CA ILE A 176 -4.64 -1.40 0.44
C ILE A 176 -5.99 -0.78 0.82
N ALA A 177 -6.02 0.03 1.88
CA ALA A 177 -7.24 0.68 2.35
C ALA A 177 -7.78 1.68 1.32
N SER A 178 -6.94 2.47 0.66
CA SER A 178 -7.39 3.48 -0.32
C SER A 178 -7.84 2.87 -1.65
N ASP A 179 -7.06 1.92 -2.20
CA ASP A 179 -7.20 1.54 -3.61
C ASP A 179 -7.82 0.15 -3.82
N HIS A 180 -7.88 -0.67 -2.77
CA HIS A 180 -8.29 -2.07 -2.90
C HIS A 180 -9.44 -2.49 -1.98
N LEU A 181 -9.49 -1.93 -0.77
CA LEU A 181 -10.44 -2.25 0.30
C LEU A 181 -10.78 -0.99 1.12
N VAL A 182 -11.57 -0.08 0.53
CA VAL A 182 -12.02 1.18 1.15
C VAL A 182 -12.72 0.99 2.50
N THR A 183 -13.28 -0.19 2.73
CA THR A 183 -13.97 -0.57 3.97
C THR A 183 -13.06 -1.20 5.02
N LEU A 184 -11.74 -1.25 4.81
CA LEU A 184 -10.78 -1.81 5.76
C LEU A 184 -10.64 -0.87 6.97
N ALA A 185 -11.33 -1.20 8.06
CA ALA A 185 -11.17 -0.52 9.35
C ALA A 185 -9.76 -0.80 9.91
N ARG A 186 -9.17 0.19 10.58
CA ARG A 186 -7.81 0.09 11.12
C ARG A 186 -7.81 0.49 12.57
N VAL A 187 -7.27 -0.37 13.43
CA VAL A 187 -7.16 -0.12 14.86
C VAL A 187 -5.74 -0.43 15.31
N ASP A 188 -5.13 0.51 16.01
CA ASP A 188 -3.76 0.41 16.50
C ASP A 188 -3.73 -0.03 17.97
N LEU A 189 -3.16 -1.20 18.25
CA LEU A 189 -3.05 -1.74 19.61
C LEU A 189 -2.00 -1.02 20.49
N GLN A 190 -1.24 -0.09 19.93
CA GLN A 190 -0.39 0.83 20.72
C GLN A 190 -1.13 2.11 21.13
N ASP A 191 -2.30 2.40 20.57
CA ASP A 191 -3.08 3.56 20.96
C ASP A 191 -3.61 3.38 22.41
N PRO A 192 -3.41 4.35 23.33
CA PRO A 192 -3.96 4.29 24.68
C PRO A 192 -5.48 4.04 24.75
N ALA A 193 -6.25 4.47 23.75
CA ALA A 193 -7.69 4.17 23.65
C ALA A 193 -7.98 2.67 23.59
N THR A 194 -7.01 1.88 23.08
CA THR A 194 -7.06 0.42 22.99
C THR A 194 -6.33 -0.27 24.15
N ALA A 195 -6.05 0.42 25.27
CA ALA A 195 -5.36 -0.21 26.40
C ALA A 195 -6.25 -1.19 27.19
N SER A 196 -7.58 -1.03 27.11
CA SER A 196 -8.56 -1.91 27.78
C SER A 196 -9.40 -2.66 26.75
N ARG A 197 -9.94 -3.83 27.14
CA ARG A 197 -10.88 -4.61 26.31
C ARG A 197 -12.02 -3.75 25.78
N ARG A 198 -12.72 -3.05 26.67
CA ARG A 198 -13.83 -2.16 26.32
C ARG A 198 -13.40 -1.08 25.32
N GLY A 199 -12.23 -0.48 25.55
CA GLY A 199 -11.67 0.54 24.67
C GLY A 199 -11.38 0.01 23.27
N LEU A 200 -10.72 -1.15 23.17
CA LEU A 200 -10.49 -1.84 21.90
C LEU A 200 -11.79 -2.15 21.15
N LEU A 201 -12.79 -2.71 21.84
CA LEU A 201 -14.10 -2.99 21.22
C LEU A 201 -14.77 -1.72 20.70
N ALA A 202 -14.68 -0.61 21.45
CA ALA A 202 -15.24 0.67 21.05
C ALA A 202 -14.53 1.24 19.82
N GLU A 203 -13.19 1.19 19.78
CA GLU A 203 -12.41 1.61 18.61
C GLU A 203 -12.71 0.77 17.37
N ILE A 204 -12.84 -0.56 17.51
CA ILE A 204 -13.24 -1.43 16.40
C ILE A 204 -14.61 -1.02 15.85
N LEU A 205 -15.63 -0.88 16.71
CA LEU A 205 -16.97 -0.48 16.24
C LEU A 205 -16.96 0.90 15.59
N SER A 206 -16.26 1.86 16.19
CA SER A 206 -16.10 3.22 15.67
C SER A 206 -15.49 3.22 14.26
N HIS A 207 -14.37 2.53 14.07
CA HIS A 207 -13.69 2.43 12.77
C HIS A 207 -14.47 1.62 11.72
N LEU A 208 -15.37 0.73 12.15
CA LEU A 208 -16.33 0.05 11.28
C LEU A 208 -17.56 0.92 10.95
N GLY A 209 -17.66 2.14 11.48
CA GLY A 209 -18.78 3.05 11.28
C GLY A 209 -20.02 2.70 12.11
N LEU A 210 -19.88 1.85 13.12
CA LEU A 210 -20.96 1.34 13.96
C LEU A 210 -21.07 2.18 15.24
N LYS A 211 -22.15 2.95 15.34
CA LYS A 211 -22.41 3.86 16.46
C LYS A 211 -23.12 3.11 17.60
N THR A 212 -22.37 2.32 18.35
CA THR A 212 -22.87 1.62 19.55
C THR A 212 -21.98 1.90 20.74
N GLN A 213 -22.59 2.24 21.88
CA GLN A 213 -21.85 2.33 23.14
C GLN A 213 -21.53 0.91 23.64
N VAL A 214 -20.25 0.64 23.89
CA VAL A 214 -19.83 -0.62 24.51
C VAL A 214 -20.08 -0.52 26.02
N PRO A 215 -20.93 -1.37 26.62
CA PRO A 215 -21.16 -1.38 28.06
C PRO A 215 -19.90 -1.85 28.83
N PRO A 216 -19.87 -1.78 30.16
CA PRO A 216 -18.83 -2.43 30.96
C PRO A 216 -18.94 -3.96 30.90
N GLU A 217 -17.89 -4.64 31.36
CA GLU A 217 -17.89 -6.09 31.53
C GLU A 217 -19.01 -6.54 32.48
N PRO A 218 -19.67 -7.69 32.24
CA PRO A 218 -19.38 -8.69 31.20
C PRO A 218 -20.18 -8.54 29.89
N GLU A 219 -21.02 -7.50 29.77
CA GLU A 219 -21.99 -7.35 28.66
C GLU A 219 -21.39 -6.80 27.35
N ASP A 220 -20.14 -6.35 27.42
CA ASP A 220 -19.42 -5.71 26.32
C ASP A 220 -19.27 -6.64 25.10
N LEU A 221 -18.86 -7.89 25.32
CA LEU A 221 -18.68 -8.86 24.24
C LEU A 221 -20.01 -9.29 23.61
N VAL A 222 -21.08 -9.41 24.41
CA VAL A 222 -22.41 -9.73 23.91
C VAL A 222 -22.91 -8.60 23.00
N THR A 223 -22.79 -7.36 23.47
CA THR A 223 -23.19 -6.17 22.73
C THR A 223 -22.38 -6.01 21.45
N PHE A 224 -21.05 -6.18 21.53
CA PHE A 224 -20.16 -6.14 20.37
C PHE A 224 -20.56 -7.17 19.31
N ARG A 225 -20.79 -8.43 19.74
CA ARG A 225 -21.18 -9.51 18.84
C ARG A 225 -22.53 -9.24 18.17
N HIS A 226 -23.56 -8.85 18.92
CA HIS A 226 -24.87 -8.53 18.33
C HIS A 226 -24.78 -7.36 17.35
N THR A 227 -24.05 -6.30 17.73
CA THR A 227 -23.84 -5.14 16.85
C THR A 227 -23.25 -5.56 15.49
N LEU A 228 -22.24 -6.43 15.46
CA LEU A 228 -21.65 -6.92 14.20
C LEU A 228 -22.54 -7.91 13.43
N LEU A 229 -23.32 -8.73 14.14
CA LEU A 229 -24.21 -9.70 13.50
C LEU A 229 -25.39 -9.01 12.81
N ASP A 230 -25.96 -7.99 13.46
CA ASP A 230 -27.14 -7.27 13.00
C ASP A 230 -26.79 -6.17 11.98
N ALA A 231 -25.55 -5.70 11.98
CA ALA A 231 -25.09 -4.69 11.03
C ALA A 231 -24.91 -5.25 9.61
N SER A 232 -25.11 -4.34 8.65
CA SER A 232 -24.70 -4.47 7.24
C SER A 232 -23.37 -3.73 7.06
N PRO A 233 -22.41 -4.23 6.23
CA PRO A 233 -22.49 -5.39 5.32
C PRO A 233 -22.46 -6.77 6.01
N SER A 234 -22.57 -7.84 5.20
CA SER A 234 -22.47 -9.21 5.70
C SER A 234 -21.10 -9.57 6.27
N THR A 235 -20.05 -8.85 5.90
CA THR A 235 -18.67 -9.12 6.34
C THR A 235 -17.91 -7.80 6.45
N PHE A 236 -17.20 -7.63 7.55
CA PHE A 236 -16.34 -6.49 7.84
C PHE A 236 -14.86 -6.86 7.68
N HIS A 237 -14.06 -5.93 7.17
CA HIS A 237 -12.61 -6.06 7.10
C HIS A 237 -11.96 -5.21 8.20
N LEU A 238 -11.16 -5.84 9.05
CA LEU A 238 -10.48 -5.18 10.16
C LEU A 238 -8.98 -5.44 10.07
N ALA A 239 -8.18 -4.39 10.12
CA ALA A 239 -6.75 -4.45 10.34
C ALA A 239 -6.42 -4.09 11.79
N LEU A 240 -5.86 -5.04 12.53
CA LEU A 240 -5.26 -4.81 13.85
C LEU A 240 -3.75 -4.65 13.65
N THR A 241 -3.19 -3.51 14.04
CA THR A 241 -1.75 -3.25 13.95
C THR A 241 -1.06 -3.40 15.29
N HIS A 242 0.24 -3.73 15.25
CA HIS A 242 1.04 -4.01 16.43
C HIS A 242 0.47 -5.17 17.28
N CYS A 243 0.05 -6.26 16.64
CA CYS A 243 -0.45 -7.46 17.32
C CYS A 243 0.57 -8.10 18.27
N ASP A 244 1.85 -7.75 18.20
CA ASP A 244 2.84 -8.15 19.21
C ASP A 244 2.51 -7.62 20.62
N MET A 245 1.60 -6.65 20.74
CA MET A 245 1.10 -6.14 22.03
C MET A 245 0.10 -7.07 22.74
N VAL A 246 -0.55 -7.97 21.99
CA VAL A 246 -1.57 -8.90 22.52
C VAL A 246 -1.12 -9.66 23.77
N PRO A 247 0.11 -10.23 23.83
CA PRO A 247 0.54 -11.03 24.97
C PRO A 247 0.80 -10.20 26.24
N TYR A 248 0.85 -8.86 26.11
CA TYR A 248 1.10 -7.95 27.21
C TYR A 248 -0.20 -7.28 27.69
N SER A 249 -0.99 -6.73 26.76
CA SER A 249 -2.22 -5.98 27.07
C SER A 249 -3.43 -6.88 27.30
N TYR A 250 -3.46 -8.09 26.71
CA TYR A 250 -4.65 -8.94 26.65
C TYR A 250 -4.41 -10.38 27.07
N LYS A 251 -3.28 -10.68 27.73
CA LYS A 251 -2.84 -12.04 28.07
C LYS A 251 -3.91 -12.93 28.70
N ASN A 252 -4.74 -12.35 29.57
CA ASN A 252 -5.73 -13.08 30.36
C ASN A 252 -7.15 -12.99 29.78
N ASP A 253 -7.32 -12.32 28.64
CA ASP A 253 -8.65 -12.02 28.07
C ASP A 253 -9.08 -13.08 27.04
N ILE A 254 -9.20 -14.32 27.53
CA ILE A 254 -9.59 -15.49 26.73
C ILE A 254 -10.96 -15.25 26.04
N ASN A 255 -11.86 -14.53 26.71
CA ASN A 255 -13.22 -14.28 26.23
C ASN A 255 -13.25 -13.36 25.00
N LEU A 256 -12.47 -12.28 24.99
CA LEU A 256 -12.33 -11.39 23.82
C LEU A 256 -11.94 -12.21 22.59
N PHE A 257 -10.95 -13.06 22.76
CA PHE A 257 -10.36 -13.83 21.69
C PHE A 257 -11.23 -14.97 21.20
N ALA A 258 -11.95 -15.64 22.10
CA ALA A 258 -13.00 -16.57 21.72
C ALA A 258 -14.12 -15.87 20.91
N ALA A 259 -14.52 -14.65 21.29
CA ALA A 259 -15.52 -13.88 20.56
C ALA A 259 -15.02 -13.47 19.16
N LEU A 260 -13.78 -12.99 19.04
CA LEU A 260 -13.18 -12.66 17.74
C LEU A 260 -13.06 -13.87 16.83
N ARG A 261 -12.57 -15.01 17.36
CA ARG A 261 -12.51 -16.28 16.62
C ARG A 261 -13.89 -16.67 16.10
N HIS A 262 -14.93 -16.62 16.96
CA HIS A 262 -16.29 -16.95 16.57
C HIS A 262 -16.81 -16.06 15.42
N LEU A 263 -16.52 -14.76 15.48
CA LEU A 263 -16.89 -13.80 14.42
C LEU A 263 -16.13 -14.05 13.10
N ILE A 264 -14.87 -14.49 13.18
CA ILE A 264 -14.01 -14.77 12.01
C ILE A 264 -14.37 -16.11 11.37
N MET A 265 -14.39 -17.18 12.15
CA MET A 265 -14.46 -18.56 11.64
C MET A 265 -15.90 -19.05 11.49
N ASP A 266 -16.72 -18.90 12.53
CA ASP A 266 -18.03 -19.53 12.59
C ASP A 266 -19.09 -18.67 11.91
N LYS A 267 -19.08 -17.37 12.20
CA LYS A 267 -20.06 -16.42 11.65
C LYS A 267 -19.59 -15.73 10.38
N ARG A 268 -18.29 -15.75 10.09
CA ARG A 268 -17.67 -15.08 8.93
C ARG A 268 -18.09 -13.62 8.77
N LYS A 269 -18.35 -12.96 9.91
CA LYS A 269 -18.69 -11.53 9.98
C LYS A 269 -17.46 -10.66 9.98
N LEU A 270 -16.29 -11.20 10.30
CA LEU A 270 -15.05 -10.45 10.38
C LEU A 270 -13.95 -11.15 9.56
N VAL A 271 -13.20 -10.37 8.79
CA VAL A 271 -11.98 -10.80 8.10
C VAL A 271 -10.85 -9.96 8.64
N LEU A 272 -9.87 -10.62 9.27
CA LEU A 272 -8.83 -9.96 10.02
C LEU A 272 -7.54 -9.85 9.20
N LEU A 273 -6.93 -8.67 9.17
CA LEU A 273 -5.51 -8.47 8.89
C LEU A 273 -4.81 -8.17 10.22
N ALA A 274 -3.96 -9.07 10.69
CA ALA A 274 -3.14 -8.87 11.88
C ALA A 274 -1.72 -8.50 11.45
N GLN A 275 -1.27 -7.29 11.74
CA GLN A 275 0.13 -6.90 11.52
C GLN A 275 0.96 -7.16 12.79
N SER A 276 2.09 -7.84 12.64
CA SER A 276 3.02 -8.16 13.74
C SER A 276 4.47 -8.24 13.27
N ARG A 277 5.40 -8.40 14.22
CA ARG A 277 6.84 -8.68 13.99
C ARG A 277 7.15 -10.18 13.99
N LYS A 278 6.27 -10.99 14.58
CA LYS A 278 6.37 -12.45 14.58
C LYS A 278 5.12 -13.10 14.00
N PRO A 279 5.20 -14.35 13.51
CA PRO A 279 4.01 -15.10 13.12
C PRO A 279 2.97 -15.11 14.24
N PHE A 280 1.70 -14.91 13.90
CA PHE A 280 0.60 -14.75 14.86
C PHE A 280 0.49 -15.92 15.83
N ALA A 281 0.70 -17.15 15.35
CA ALA A 281 0.70 -18.36 16.19
C ALA A 281 1.79 -18.34 17.28
N ALA A 282 2.91 -17.63 17.06
CA ALA A 282 3.99 -17.49 18.04
C ALA A 282 3.74 -16.36 19.06
N LEU A 283 2.70 -15.55 18.86
CA LEU A 283 2.31 -14.51 19.82
C LEU A 283 1.45 -15.10 20.94
N LEU A 284 0.80 -16.23 20.71
CA LEU A 284 -0.23 -16.74 21.60
C LEU A 284 0.26 -17.99 22.35
N PRO A 285 -0.18 -18.22 23.60
CA PRO A 285 0.02 -19.49 24.28
C PRO A 285 -0.50 -20.68 23.45
N GLN A 286 0.10 -21.87 23.61
CA GLN A 286 -0.29 -23.07 22.83
C GLN A 286 -1.77 -23.44 22.98
N ASP A 287 -2.38 -23.18 24.14
CA ASP A 287 -3.80 -23.49 24.41
C ASP A 287 -4.74 -22.29 24.23
N HIS A 288 -4.27 -21.22 23.58
CA HIS A 288 -5.06 -20.00 23.42
C HIS A 288 -6.11 -20.15 22.30
N PRO A 289 -7.36 -19.70 22.46
CA PRO A 289 -8.42 -19.91 21.46
C PRO A 289 -8.14 -19.37 20.05
N LEU A 290 -7.31 -18.33 19.95
CA LEU A 290 -6.87 -17.78 18.66
C LEU A 290 -5.78 -18.63 17.96
N SER A 291 -5.10 -19.53 18.67
CA SER A 291 -4.02 -20.33 18.09
C SER A 291 -4.52 -21.27 16.98
N GLU A 292 -5.83 -21.53 16.92
CA GLU A 292 -6.45 -22.32 15.84
C GLU A 292 -7.05 -21.45 14.72
N ILE A 293 -6.94 -20.12 14.76
CA ILE A 293 -7.40 -19.31 13.61
C ILE A 293 -6.44 -19.54 12.45
N ASP A 294 -6.99 -19.95 11.31
CA ASP A 294 -6.25 -20.04 10.04
C ASP A 294 -6.04 -18.63 9.46
N LEU A 295 -4.92 -18.00 9.84
CA LEU A 295 -4.43 -16.79 9.19
C LEU A 295 -3.41 -17.16 8.12
N LYS A 296 -3.58 -16.64 6.91
CA LYS A 296 -2.56 -16.73 5.86
C LYS A 296 -1.40 -15.81 6.20
N THR A 297 -0.20 -16.36 6.27
CA THR A 297 1.00 -15.56 6.55
C THR A 297 1.49 -14.90 5.27
N VAL A 298 1.67 -13.58 5.33
CA VAL A 298 2.35 -12.78 4.31
C VAL A 298 3.53 -12.11 4.99
N GLN A 299 4.72 -12.25 4.42
CA GLN A 299 5.95 -11.67 4.97
C GLN A 299 6.37 -10.44 4.17
N LEU A 300 6.85 -9.43 4.88
CA LEU A 300 7.49 -8.25 4.31
C LEU A 300 8.88 -8.12 4.90
N GLN A 301 9.88 -8.57 4.15
CA GLN A 301 11.25 -8.70 4.60
C GLN A 301 12.05 -7.42 4.34
N ALA A 302 13.01 -7.12 5.20
CA ALA A 302 13.91 -6.00 4.98
C ALA A 302 14.76 -6.25 3.73
N TYR A 303 14.95 -5.22 2.91
CA TYR A 303 15.90 -5.30 1.80
C TYR A 303 17.32 -5.17 2.35
N PRO A 304 18.23 -6.11 2.03
CA PRO A 304 19.62 -6.05 2.47
C PRO A 304 20.40 -4.91 1.81
#